data_AF-Q5MJ82-F1
#
_entry.id   AF-Q5MJ82-F1
#
_cell.length_a   1.000
_cell.length_b   1.000
_cell.length_c   1.000
_cell.angle_alpha   90.00
_cell.angle_beta   90.00
_cell.angle_gamma   90.00
#
_symmetry.space_group_name_H-M   'P 1'
#
loop_
_entity.id
_entity.type
_entity.pdbx_description
1 polymer ?
#
loop_
_entity_poly.entity_id
_entity_poly.type
_entity_poly.pdbx_seq_one_letter_code
_entity_poly.pdbx_strand_id
1 'polypeptide(L)' 'RRKARRWSLFEEETLRKGVEEYGVGNWRDILDNNAEAFTGRTPVDLKDKWRNMLFR' A
#
# COMPACT_ATOMS: atom_id res chain seq x y z
N ARG A 1 -13.73 -13.07 -8.53
CA ARG A 1 -12.68 -12.05 -8.73
C ARG A 1 -13.08 -10.81 -7.90
N ARG A 2 -12.26 -10.32 -6.95
CA ARG A 2 -12.60 -9.08 -6.22
C ARG A 2 -12.70 -7.92 -7.22
N LYS A 3 -13.66 -7.02 -7.04
CA LYS A 3 -13.79 -5.82 -7.86
C LYS A 3 -12.53 -4.97 -7.67
N ALA A 4 -11.84 -4.66 -8.75
CA ALA A 4 -10.64 -3.81 -8.69
C ALA A 4 -11.04 -2.43 -8.17
N ARG A 5 -10.48 -2.04 -7.02
CA ARG A 5 -10.61 -0.69 -6.46
C ARG A 5 -9.38 0.12 -6.86
N ARG A 6 -9.61 1.28 -7.48
CA ARG A 6 -8.54 2.24 -7.80
C ARG A 6 -7.84 2.66 -6.52
N TRP A 7 -6.55 2.94 -6.63
CA TRP A 7 -5.77 3.56 -5.55
C TRP A 7 -5.99 5.06 -5.62
N SER A 8 -6.30 5.65 -4.47
CA SER A 8 -6.34 7.10 -4.29
C SER A 8 -4.94 7.67 -4.10
N LEU A 9 -4.77 8.97 -4.35
CA LEU A 9 -3.50 9.67 -4.11
C LEU A 9 -3.08 9.59 -2.63
N PHE A 10 -4.05 9.64 -1.70
CA PHE A 10 -3.80 9.50 -0.28
C PHE A 10 -3.22 8.11 0.04
N GLU A 11 -3.83 7.02 -0.45
CA GLU A 11 -3.28 5.68 -0.26
C GLU A 11 -1.87 5.52 -0.86
N GLU A 12 -1.61 6.11 -2.02
CA GLU A 12 -0.29 6.07 -2.66
C GLU A 12 0.77 6.84 -1.86
N GLU A 13 0.41 8.01 -1.33
CA GLU A 13 1.31 8.80 -0.49
C GLU A 13 1.58 8.10 0.84
N THR A 14 0.54 7.57 1.50
CA THR A 14 0.70 6.78 2.73
C THR A 14 1.57 5.55 2.49
N LEU A 15 1.40 4.87 1.34
CA LEU A 15 2.25 3.73 0.99
C LEU A 15 3.71 4.15 0.79
N ARG A 16 3.96 5.29 0.13
CA ARG A 16 5.32 5.83 -0.04
C ARG A 16 5.98 6.13 1.30
N LYS A 17 5.27 6.84 2.18
CA LYS A 17 5.75 7.16 3.54
C LYS A 17 6.01 5.90 4.36
N GLY A 18 5.09 4.94 4.31
CA GLY A 18 5.27 3.65 4.98
C GLY A 18 6.47 2.87 4.45
N VAL A 19 6.73 2.87 3.14
CA VAL A 19 7.94 2.22 2.61
C VAL A 19 9.22 2.95 3.02
N GLU A 20 9.20 4.27 3.14
CA GLU A 20 10.34 5.08 3.61
C GLU A 20 10.64 4.82 5.10
N GLU A 21 9.60 4.71 5.93
CA GLU A 21 9.72 4.53 7.38
C GLU A 21 10.02 3.08 7.79
N TYR A 22 9.27 2.11 7.23
CA TYR A 22 9.37 0.70 7.62
C TYR A 22 10.28 -0.10 6.70
N GLY A 23 10.55 0.38 5.48
CA GLY A 23 11.32 -0.35 4.46
C GLY A 23 10.48 -1.23 3.55
N VAL A 24 11.02 -1.50 2.35
CA VAL A 24 10.40 -2.37 1.34
C VAL A 24 10.29 -3.80 1.90
N GLY A 25 9.09 -4.38 1.85
CA GLY A 25 8.85 -5.76 2.32
C GLY A 25 8.02 -5.84 3.60
N ASN A 26 8.01 -4.77 4.41
CA ASN A 26 7.26 -4.69 5.66
C ASN A 26 5.79 -4.28 5.43
N TRP A 27 5.14 -4.93 4.46
CA TRP A 27 3.79 -4.58 4.02
C TRP A 27 2.73 -4.78 5.10
N ARG A 28 2.95 -5.73 6.02
CA ARG A 28 2.06 -5.98 7.13
C ARG A 28 2.15 -4.84 8.15
N ASP A 29 3.36 -4.45 8.53
CA ASP A 29 3.57 -3.34 9.47
C ASP A 29 3.07 -2.02 8.87
N ILE A 30 3.31 -1.77 7.59
CA ILE A 30 2.77 -0.59 6.89
C ILE A 30 1.24 -0.60 6.89
N LEU A 31 0.61 -1.75 6.65
CA LEU A 31 -0.85 -1.88 6.66
C LEU A 31 -1.41 -1.64 8.07
N ASP A 32 -0.85 -2.32 9.07
CA ASP A 32 -1.36 -2.31 10.45
C ASP A 32 -1.21 -0.92 11.09
N ASN A 33 -0.11 -0.21 10.82
CA ASN A 33 0.11 1.17 11.30
C ASN A 33 -0.67 2.24 10.52
N ASN A 34 -1.26 1.91 9.38
CA ASN A 34 -2.02 2.83 8.53
C ASN A 34 -3.39 2.27 8.12
N ALA A 35 -4.02 1.51 9.03
CA ALA A 35 -5.23 0.74 8.74
C ALA A 35 -6.38 1.61 8.21
N GLU A 36 -6.51 2.85 8.70
CA GLU A 36 -7.51 3.81 8.25
C GLU A 36 -7.33 4.16 6.76
N ALA A 37 -6.10 4.42 6.33
CA ALA A 37 -5.77 4.74 4.94
C ALA A 37 -6.01 3.53 4.01
N PHE A 38 -5.78 2.32 4.51
CA PHE A 38 -5.81 1.09 3.73
C PHE A 38 -7.06 0.24 3.96
N THR A 39 -8.19 0.88 4.24
CA THR A 39 -9.46 0.18 4.52
C THR A 39 -9.85 -0.77 3.37
N GLY A 40 -9.82 -2.07 3.66
CA GLY A 40 -10.14 -3.16 2.72
C GLY A 40 -9.02 -3.52 1.75
N ARG A 41 -7.77 -3.08 2.02
CA ARG A 41 -6.55 -3.57 1.37
C ARG A 41 -5.94 -4.70 2.20
N THR A 42 -5.06 -5.45 1.55
CA THR A 42 -4.25 -6.51 2.15
C THR A 42 -2.76 -6.21 1.95
N PRO A 43 -1.84 -6.85 2.70
CA PRO A 43 -0.41 -6.64 2.50
C PRO A 43 0.05 -6.97 1.06
N VAL A 44 -0.62 -7.92 0.41
CA VAL A 44 -0.38 -8.26 -1.00
C VAL A 44 -0.78 -7.11 -1.93
N ASP A 45 -1.92 -6.45 -1.67
CA ASP A 45 -2.34 -5.28 -2.46
C ASP A 45 -1.29 -4.16 -2.39
N LEU A 46 -0.72 -3.90 -1.20
CA LEU A 46 0.33 -2.90 -0.99
C LEU A 46 1.60 -3.25 -1.77
N LYS A 47 2.08 -4.49 -1.67
CA LYS A 47 3.23 -4.98 -2.43
C LYS A 47 3.02 -4.81 -3.93
N ASP A 48 1.88 -5.25 -4.45
CA ASP A 48 1.58 -5.19 -5.89
C ASP A 48 1.45 -3.75 -6.37
N LYS A 49 0.86 -2.87 -5.54
CA LYS A 49 0.80 -1.45 -5.83
C LYS A 49 2.19 -0.82 -5.88
N TRP A 50 3.04 -1.10 -4.90
CA TRP A 50 4.39 -0.58 -4.84
C TRP A 50 5.17 -0.97 -6.11
N ARG A 51 5.11 -2.24 -6.51
CA ARG A 51 5.71 -2.71 -7.77
C ARG A 51 5.20 -1.89 -8.97
N ASN A 52 3.89 -1.69 -9.09
CA ASN A 52 3.32 -0.91 -10.18
C ASN A 52 3.75 0.58 -10.16
N MET A 53 4.09 1.13 -8.99
CA MET A 53 4.60 2.51 -8.86
C MET A 53 6.07 2.64 -9.27
N LEU A 54 6.87 1.56 -9.17
CA LEU A 54 8.28 1.56 -9.56
C LEU A 54 8.51 1.45 -11.08
N PHE A 55 7.58 0.83 -11.81
CA PHE A 55 7.68 0.63 -13.27
C PHE A 55 6.88 1.67 -14.06
N ARG A 56 6.56 2.80 -13.44
CA ARG A 56 5.89 3.91 -14.10
C ARG A 56 6.88 4.85 -14.76
#